data_AF-A0A960XBX1-F1
#
_entry.id   AF-A0A960XBX1-F1
#
_cell.length_a   1.000
_cell.length_b   1.000
_cell.length_c   1.000
_cell.angle_alpha   90.00
_cell.angle_beta   90.00
_cell.angle_gamma   90.00
#
_symmetry.space_group_name_H-M   'P 1'
#
loop_
_entity.id
_entity.type
_entity.pdbx_description
1 polymer ?
#
loop_
_entity_poly.entity_id
_entity_poly.type
_entity_poly.pdbx_seq_one_letter_code
_entity_poly.pdbx_strand_id
1 'polypeptide(L)'
;MKLKFFQILVCVAALGGMLYSYLDTQNALALCRMRLPALVKEVAVISEENTRLSYDIERFEDPKNLMQLAKQKTYRHLKQPLQDLVMSIELSDRTCDQIRLAKAP
;
A
#
# COMPACT_ATOMS: atom_id res chain seq x y z
N MET A 1 40.72 48.55 -16.89
CA MET A 1 40.89 47.22 -16.24
C MET A 1 39.78 46.87 -15.24
N LYS A 2 39.32 47.80 -14.38
CA LYS A 2 38.31 47.51 -13.33
C LYS A 2 36.96 46.95 -13.83
N LEU A 3 36.48 47.40 -15.00
CA LEU A 3 35.19 46.95 -15.55
C LEU A 3 35.19 45.47 -15.99
N LYS A 4 36.30 44.98 -16.56
CA LYS A 4 36.45 43.58 -17.02
C LYS A 4 36.50 42.62 -15.83
N PHE A 5 37.15 43.01 -14.74
CA PHE A 5 37.14 42.25 -13.49
C PHE A 5 35.75 42.11 -12.89
N PHE A 6 34.96 43.19 -12.91
CA PHE A 6 33.58 43.15 -12.42
C PHE A 6 32.70 42.20 -13.26
N GLN A 7 32.85 42.21 -14.59
CA GLN A 7 32.14 41.28 -15.48
C GLN A 7 32.49 39.81 -15.20
N ILE A 8 33.77 39.51 -15.00
CA ILE A 8 34.22 38.15 -14.66
C ILE A 8 33.62 37.72 -13.32
N LEU A 9 33.61 38.61 -12.32
CA LEU A 9 33.06 38.32 -11.00
C LEU A 9 31.55 38.05 -11.05
N VAL A 10 30.80 38.83 -11.83
CA VAL A 10 29.36 38.59 -12.07
C VAL A 10 29.13 37.26 -12.79
N CYS A 11 29.93 36.93 -13.81
CA CYS A 11 29.82 35.63 -14.49
C CYS A 11 30.11 34.45 -13.56
N VAL A 12 31.14 34.54 -12.73
CA VAL A 12 31.48 33.48 -11.76
C VAL A 12 30.38 33.33 -10.71
N ALA A 13 29.83 34.45 -10.22
CA ALA A 13 28.71 34.42 -9.28
C ALA A 13 27.45 33.82 -9.89
N ALA A 14 27.13 34.16 -11.15
CA ALA A 14 25.98 33.61 -11.87
C ALA A 14 26.14 32.10 -12.11
N LEU A 15 27.32 31.65 -12.55
CA LEU A 15 27.64 30.23 -12.72
C LEU A 15 27.59 29.48 -11.39
N GLY A 16 28.15 30.06 -10.33
CA GLY A 16 28.09 29.47 -8.98
C GLY A 16 26.66 29.34 -8.47
N GLY A 17 25.82 30.36 -8.66
CA GLY A 17 24.41 30.34 -8.28
C GLY A 17 23.58 29.31 -9.06
N MET A 18 23.80 29.21 -10.38
CA MET A 18 23.18 28.18 -11.21
C MET A 18 23.60 26.78 -10.76
N LEU A 19 24.90 26.57 -10.51
CA LEU A 19 25.43 25.27 -10.08
C LEU A 19 24.87 24.89 -8.70
N TYR A 20 24.80 25.84 -7.78
CA TYR A 20 24.21 25.62 -6.45
C TYR A 20 22.74 25.21 -6.56
N SER A 21 21.94 25.92 -7.35
CA SER A 21 20.52 25.59 -7.56
C SER A 21 20.35 24.20 -8.22
N TYR A 22 21.24 23.86 -9.15
CA TYR A 22 21.24 22.54 -9.79
C TYR A 22 21.60 21.41 -8.81
N LEU A 23 22.56 21.64 -7.92
CA LEU A 23 22.90 20.67 -6.88
C LEU A 23 21.77 20.52 -5.86
N ASP A 24 21.13 21.62 -5.45
CA ASP A 24 20.04 21.59 -4.47
C ASP A 24 18.84 20.79 -4.98
N THR A 25 18.44 21.01 -6.23
CA THR A 25 17.38 20.22 -6.89
C THR A 25 17.73 18.73 -7.00
N GLN A 26 18.99 18.39 -7.30
CA GLN A 26 19.44 16.99 -7.26
C GLN A 26 19.43 16.40 -5.86
N ASN A 27 19.79 17.18 -4.84
CA ASN A 27 19.84 16.73 -3.46
C ASN A 27 18.42 16.44 -2.93
N ALA A 28 17.44 17.28 -3.29
CA ALA A 28 16.03 17.03 -2.99
C ALA A 28 15.54 15.70 -3.62
N LEU A 29 15.88 15.45 -4.88
CA LEU A 29 15.58 14.19 -5.57
C LEU A 29 16.27 12.99 -4.91
N ALA A 30 17.53 13.13 -4.48
CA ALA A 30 18.28 12.10 -3.79
C ALA A 30 17.65 11.76 -2.42
N LEU A 31 17.25 12.78 -1.65
CA LEU A 31 16.56 12.60 -0.37
C LEU A 31 15.22 11.87 -0.54
N CYS A 32 14.43 12.23 -1.56
CA CYS A 32 13.20 11.52 -1.88
C CYS A 32 13.48 10.05 -2.25
N ARG A 33 14.50 9.79 -3.07
CA ARG A 33 14.89 8.43 -3.46
C ARG A 33 15.42 7.59 -2.31
N MET A 34 16.01 8.19 -1.28
CA MET A 34 16.43 7.47 -0.08
C MET A 34 15.25 7.02 0.80
N ARG A 35 14.17 7.80 0.85
CA ARG A 35 12.97 7.47 1.64
C ARG A 35 12.04 6.47 0.93
N LEU A 36 12.02 6.49 -0.39
CA LEU A 36 11.20 5.60 -1.21
C LEU A 36 11.40 4.09 -0.93
N PRO A 37 12.63 3.53 -0.84
CA PRO A 37 12.81 2.09 -0.62
C PRO A 37 12.37 1.64 0.77
N ALA A 38 12.43 2.51 1.79
CA ALA A 38 11.90 2.20 3.11
C ALA A 38 10.37 2.06 3.06
N LEU A 39 9.70 3.03 2.42
CA LEU A 39 8.25 3.02 2.27
C LEU A 39 7.77 1.84 1.41
N VAL A 40 8.46 1.52 0.32
CA VAL A 40 8.16 0.36 -0.53
C VAL A 40 8.28 -0.95 0.25
N LYS A 41 9.28 -1.08 1.14
CA LYS A 41 9.42 -2.27 2.00
C LYS A 41 8.26 -2.38 2.99
N GLU A 42 7.88 -1.29 3.64
CA GLU A 42 6.76 -1.29 4.59
C GLU A 42 5.45 -1.67 3.91
N VAL A 43 5.17 -1.10 2.73
CA VAL A 43 3.98 -1.46 1.94
C VAL A 43 4.03 -2.93 1.51
N ALA A 44 5.20 -3.43 1.08
CA ALA A 44 5.36 -4.83 0.68
C ALA A 44 5.07 -5.79 1.85
N VAL A 45 5.59 -5.52 3.05
CA VAL A 45 5.33 -6.33 4.25
C VAL A 45 3.84 -6.37 4.57
N ILE A 46 3.19 -5.20 4.59
CA ILE A 46 1.74 -5.10 4.87
C ILE A 46 0.93 -5.84 3.80
N SER A 47 1.33 -5.76 2.53
CA SER A 47 0.65 -6.45 1.43
C SER A 47 0.79 -7.98 1.53
N GLU A 48 1.95 -8.47 1.96
CA GLU A 48 2.22 -9.89 2.18
C GLU A 48 1.40 -10.42 3.35
N GLU A 49 1.35 -9.66 4.46
CA GLU A 49 0.49 -9.99 5.59
C GLU A 49 -0.98 -10.00 5.20
N ASN A 50 -1.47 -9.01 4.44
CA ASN A 50 -2.84 -9.00 3.94
C ASN A 50 -3.15 -10.22 3.06
N THR A 51 -2.20 -10.60 2.20
CA THR A 51 -2.34 -11.78 1.32
C THR A 51 -2.41 -13.06 2.14
N ARG A 52 -1.53 -13.19 3.14
CA ARG A 52 -1.54 -14.32 4.07
C ARG A 52 -2.83 -14.38 4.88
N LEU A 53 -3.27 -13.27 5.45
CA LEU A 53 -4.51 -13.20 6.22
C LEU A 53 -5.71 -13.52 5.33
N SER A 54 -5.75 -13.01 4.10
CA SER A 54 -6.82 -13.35 3.14
C SER A 54 -6.85 -14.84 2.85
N TYR A 55 -5.69 -15.47 2.65
CA TYR A 55 -5.60 -16.92 2.46
C TYR A 55 -6.06 -17.71 3.70
N ASP A 56 -5.65 -17.27 4.89
CA ASP A 56 -6.08 -17.91 6.14
C ASP A 56 -7.59 -17.77 6.33
N ILE A 57 -8.16 -16.59 6.05
CA ILE A 57 -9.62 -16.34 6.08
C ILE A 57 -10.32 -17.27 5.08
N GLU A 58 -9.91 -17.29 3.82
CA GLU A 58 -10.49 -18.17 2.79
C GLU A 58 -10.45 -19.64 3.21
N ARG A 59 -9.36 -20.07 3.86
CA ARG A 59 -9.23 -21.42 4.40
C ARG A 59 -10.17 -21.69 5.58
N PHE A 60 -10.40 -20.71 6.45
CA PHE A 60 -11.35 -20.84 7.56
C PHE A 60 -12.80 -20.74 7.08
N GLU A 61 -13.06 -19.98 6.03
CA GLU A 61 -14.39 -19.78 5.45
C GLU A 61 -14.79 -20.88 4.46
N ASP A 62 -13.85 -21.77 4.04
CA ASP A 62 -14.19 -22.92 3.19
C ASP A 62 -15.27 -23.77 3.89
N PRO A 63 -16.48 -23.88 3.31
CA PRO A 63 -17.60 -24.60 3.90
C PRO A 63 -17.26 -26.07 4.16
N LYS A 64 -16.33 -26.67 3.41
CA LYS A 64 -15.85 -28.03 3.67
C LYS A 64 -15.10 -28.13 4.99
N ASN A 65 -14.25 -27.13 5.27
CA ASN A 65 -13.49 -27.06 6.51
C ASN A 65 -14.42 -26.79 7.71
N LEU A 66 -15.36 -25.86 7.55
CA LEU A 66 -16.39 -25.57 8.56
C LEU A 66 -17.28 -26.79 8.87
N MET A 67 -17.67 -27.56 7.84
CA MET A 67 -18.41 -28.81 8.03
C MET A 67 -17.58 -29.89 8.73
N GLN A 68 -16.27 -29.93 8.54
CA GLN A 68 -15.37 -30.85 9.24
C GLN A 68 -15.17 -30.45 10.71
N LEU A 69 -15.00 -29.16 10.99
CA LEU A 69 -14.92 -28.59 12.33
C LEU A 69 -16.21 -28.82 13.12
N ALA A 70 -17.39 -28.63 12.50
CA ALA A 70 -18.69 -28.89 13.12
C ALA A 70 -18.89 -30.35 13.57
N LYS A 71 -18.17 -31.31 12.95
CA LYS A 71 -18.21 -32.74 13.31
C LYS A 71 -17.28 -33.08 14.49
N GLN A 72 -16.33 -32.21 14.84
CA GLN A 72 -15.45 -32.45 15.97
C GLN A 72 -16.23 -32.29 17.29
N LYS A 73 -15.95 -33.17 18.27
CA LYS A 73 -16.62 -33.17 19.59
C LYS A 73 -16.53 -31.81 20.30
N THR A 74 -15.44 -31.07 20.07
CA THR A 74 -15.19 -29.75 20.66
C THR A 74 -16.23 -28.71 20.26
N TYR A 75 -16.80 -28.79 19.05
CA TYR A 75 -17.78 -27.84 18.53
C TYR A 75 -19.23 -28.37 18.54
N ARG A 76 -19.45 -29.58 19.09
CA ARG A 76 -20.77 -30.24 19.14
C ARG A 76 -21.80 -29.49 20.01
N HIS A 77 -21.34 -28.57 20.85
CA HIS A 77 -22.19 -27.71 21.68
C HIS A 77 -22.72 -26.49 20.92
N LEU A 78 -22.15 -26.12 19.76
CA LEU A 78 -22.70 -25.10 18.90
C LEU A 78 -23.93 -25.68 18.19
N LYS A 79 -25.12 -25.16 18.52
CA LYS A 79 -26.34 -25.48 17.79
C LYS A 79 -26.22 -24.95 16.37
N GLN A 80 -26.54 -25.79 15.38
CA GLN A 80 -26.69 -25.31 14.00
C GLN A 80 -27.79 -24.23 13.98
N PRO A 81 -27.54 -23.06 13.36
CA PRO A 81 -28.53 -22.01 13.29
C PRO A 81 -29.76 -22.51 12.52
N LEU A 82 -30.95 -22.26 13.08
CA LEU A 82 -32.21 -22.47 12.38
C LEU A 82 -32.23 -21.55 11.15
N GLN A 83 -32.68 -22.06 10.01
CA GLN A 83 -32.65 -21.35 8.72
C GLN A 83 -33.38 -19.99 8.79
N ASP A 84 -34.36 -19.85 9.68
CA ASP A 84 -35.10 -18.61 9.92
C ASP A 84 -34.27 -17.46 10.52
N LEU A 85 -33.07 -17.72 11.04
CA LEU A 85 -32.18 -16.70 11.61
C LEU A 85 -31.10 -16.23 10.61
N VAL A 86 -30.97 -16.88 9.45
CA VAL A 86 -29.95 -16.56 8.45
C VAL A 86 -30.49 -15.44 7.55
N MET A 87 -30.18 -14.21 7.92
CA MET A 87 -30.46 -13.03 7.10
C MET A 87 -29.44 -12.97 5.95
N SER A 88 -29.86 -13.36 4.75
CA SER A 88 -29.04 -13.18 3.55
C SER A 88 -29.06 -11.70 3.15
N ILE A 89 -27.90 -11.07 3.20
CA ILE A 89 -27.74 -9.70 2.73
C ILE A 89 -27.53 -9.80 1.22
N GLU A 90 -28.52 -9.42 0.42
CA GLU A 90 -28.32 -9.21 -1.02
C GLU A 90 -27.42 -7.99 -1.19
N LEU A 91 -26.11 -8.22 -1.39
CA LEU A 91 -25.23 -7.15 -1.84
C LEU A 91 -25.66 -6.75 -3.25
N SER A 92 -26.40 -5.63 -3.34
CA SER A 92 -26.70 -4.98 -4.62
C SER A 92 -25.39 -4.78 -5.39
N ASP A 93 -25.36 -5.26 -6.64
CA ASP A 93 -24.20 -5.39 -7.54
C ASP A 93 -23.30 -4.14 -7.68
N ARG A 94 -23.73 -2.97 -7.20
CA ARG A 94 -22.96 -1.73 -7.29
C ARG A 94 -21.69 -1.69 -6.44
N THR A 95 -21.58 -2.51 -5.39
CA THR A 95 -20.43 -2.48 -4.47
C THR A 95 -19.25 -3.33 -4.99
N CYS A 96 -19.51 -4.34 -5.82
CA CYS A 96 -18.47 -5.24 -6.33
C CYS A 96 -17.54 -4.53 -7.35
N ASP A 97 -18.08 -3.59 -8.12
CA ASP A 97 -17.29 -2.77 -9.05
C ASP A 97 -16.39 -1.77 -8.33
N GLN A 98 -16.83 -1.21 -7.19
CA GLN A 98 -16.00 -0.28 -6.41
C GLN A 98 -14.82 -0.98 -5.72
N ILE A 99 -15.00 -2.23 -5.28
CA ILE A 99 -13.91 -3.01 -4.67
C ILE A 99 -12.89 -3.45 -5.74
N ARG A 100 -13.32 -3.73 -6.98
CA ARG A 100 -12.39 -4.00 -8.10
C ARG A 100 -11.61 -2.77 -8.55
N LEU A 101 -12.23 -1.59 -8.52
CA LEU A 101 -11.56 -0.33 -8.88
C LEU A 101 -10.56 0.15 -7.82
N ALA A 102 -10.75 -0.21 -6.55
CA ALA A 102 -9.77 0.05 -5.49
C ALA A 102 -8.59 -0.95 -5.47
N LYS A 103 -8.65 -2.04 -6.26
CA LYS A 103 -7.64 -3.12 -6.32
C LYS A 103 -6.73 -3.06 -7.55
N ALA A 104 -6.71 -1.95 -8.28
CA ALA A 104 -5.80 -1.78 -9.43
C ALA A 104 -5.20 -0.37 -9.45
N PRO A 105 -3.92 -0.22 -9.82
CA PRO A 105 -2.71 -0.93 -9.35
C PRO A 105 -2.09 -0.32 -8.08
#